data_AF-A0AAW3W6L2-F1
#
_entry.id   AF-A0AAW3W6L2-F1
#
_cell.length_a   1.000
_cell.length_b   1.000
_cell.length_c   1.000
_cell.angle_alpha   90.00
_cell.angle_beta   90.00
_cell.angle_gamma   90.00
#
_symmetry.space_group_name_H-M   'P 1'
#
loop_
_entity.id
_entity.type
_entity.pdbx_description
1 polymer ?
#
loop_
_entity_poly.entity_id
_entity_poly.type
_entity_poly.pdbx_seq_one_letter_code
_entity_poly.pdbx_strand_id
1 'polypeptide(L)'
;MIRLKKLIASVVLSALCTPPLAVLAETVATNPGTTSASAILTTEPTVMSVTVPTSVLIYVDQQGNVTTPTDVQITNNSAAPVIVSSLAVTTEDGWTLDPSSTDYAHYKVDKKNFSLQINGKDPFSGAIAFDTPINGNESLPLALSAGVAPQKTAINASKIGNMLITVDWYGATADDTSGDVTGGTAGGTTETPVETPIETPSYPAGYVLATDADFSGTADGGFRYTGTSSYVVIPDVIKGVQVTSYGSMFANTAVKGVISTNPNITNMASMFYGNTARTLTLSLNTANVTTMAAMFKETSATTISLGTMDTGKVTNMSQMFSTTQVKSLDLTGWNTSLVRDMGQMFAYSSATSLILPFSTSSVTNMAQMFYFAQITTLDLSTFDVSKAAVNMMFDNAATTTVYARTQADVTKLSAYYSPYVITITVK
;
A
#
# COMPACT_ATOMS: atom_id res chain seq x y z
N MET A 1 17.18 20.87 8.87
CA MET A 1 15.72 21.08 8.82
C MET A 1 15.25 20.87 7.39
N ILE A 2 14.92 19.64 6.99
CA ILE A 2 14.27 19.36 5.71
C ILE A 2 13.25 18.26 5.99
N ARG A 3 11.97 18.59 5.84
CA ARG A 3 10.85 17.66 5.95
C ARG A 3 10.54 17.15 4.54
N LEU A 4 10.66 15.84 4.34
CA LEU A 4 10.15 15.13 3.18
C LEU A 4 8.69 14.75 3.48
N LYS A 5 7.73 15.27 2.71
CA LYS A 5 6.37 14.73 2.65
C LYS A 5 6.20 14.07 1.27
N LYS A 6 5.80 12.80 1.28
CA LYS A 6 5.20 12.10 0.13
C LYS A 6 3.87 11.57 0.64
N LEU A 7 2.80 11.82 -0.10
CA LEU A 7 1.56 11.06 0.04
C LEU A 7 0.97 10.87 -1.35
N ILE A 8 0.75 9.62 -1.71
CA ILE A 8 0.01 9.18 -2.89
C ILE A 8 -1.43 9.00 -2.41
N ALA A 9 -2.35 9.79 -2.94
CA ALA A 9 -3.78 9.54 -2.84
C ALA A 9 -4.32 9.33 -4.25
N SER A 10 -4.71 8.08 -4.56
CA SER A 10 -5.70 7.86 -5.61
C SER A 10 -7.03 8.38 -5.07
N VAL A 11 -7.40 9.59 -5.47
CA VAL A 11 -8.76 10.08 -5.29
C VAL A 11 -9.53 9.66 -6.54
N VAL A 12 -10.55 8.82 -6.36
CA VAL A 12 -11.61 8.69 -7.36
C VAL A 12 -12.43 9.97 -7.25
N LEU A 13 -12.28 10.88 -8.21
CA LEU A 13 -13.15 12.04 -8.30
C LEU A 13 -14.44 11.59 -9.00
N SER A 14 -15.47 11.23 -8.23
CA SER A 14 -16.82 11.06 -8.76
C SER A 14 -17.57 12.39 -8.64
N ALA A 15 -17.58 13.18 -9.71
CA ALA A 15 -18.51 14.31 -9.82
C ALA A 15 -19.78 13.82 -10.53
N LEU A 16 -20.91 13.79 -9.83
CA LEU A 16 -22.21 13.51 -10.42
C LEU A 16 -22.71 14.80 -11.10
N CYS A 17 -22.80 14.82 -12.43
CA CYS A 17 -23.53 15.86 -13.15
C CYS A 17 -24.80 15.25 -13.74
N THR A 18 -25.96 15.78 -13.34
CA THR A 18 -27.24 15.46 -13.99
C THR A 18 -27.43 16.36 -15.22
N PRO A 19 -27.63 15.82 -16.43
CA PRO A 19 -27.98 16.67 -17.58
C PRO A 19 -29.37 17.29 -17.38
N PRO A 20 -29.67 18.46 -17.98
CA PRO A 20 -31.01 19.02 -17.95
C PRO A 20 -31.98 18.06 -18.66
N LEU A 21 -33.14 17.81 -18.04
CA LEU A 21 -34.20 16.97 -18.61
C LEU A 21 -34.57 17.43 -20.03
N ALA A 22 -34.23 16.64 -21.05
CA ALA A 22 -34.79 16.78 -22.37
C ALA A 22 -36.16 16.09 -22.41
N VAL A 23 -37.24 16.87 -22.40
CA VAL A 23 -38.60 16.39 -22.66
C VAL A 23 -38.78 16.32 -24.17
N LEU A 24 -38.92 15.12 -24.73
CA LEU A 24 -39.48 14.91 -26.07
C LEU A 24 -40.71 14.02 -25.94
N ALA A 25 -41.89 14.59 -26.19
CA ALA A 25 -43.14 13.87 -26.30
C ALA A 25 -43.41 13.56 -27.78
N GLU A 26 -43.48 12.28 -28.15
CA GLU A 26 -44.12 11.86 -29.40
C GLU A 26 -45.45 11.16 -29.10
N THR A 27 -46.48 11.58 -29.83
CA THR A 27 -47.81 10.97 -29.81
C THR A 27 -47.84 9.82 -30.80
N VAL A 28 -48.29 8.63 -30.37
CA VAL A 28 -48.65 7.54 -31.29
C VAL A 28 -50.08 7.08 -31.00
N ALA A 29 -50.84 6.95 -32.08
CA ALA A 29 -52.27 6.66 -32.14
C ALA A 29 -52.69 5.35 -31.47
N THR A 30 -53.90 5.33 -30.93
CA THR A 30 -54.53 4.15 -30.35
C THR A 30 -55.25 3.31 -31.42
N ASN A 31 -55.07 1.99 -31.37
CA ASN A 31 -56.04 1.02 -31.88
C ASN A 31 -56.29 -0.02 -30.77
N PRO A 32 -57.56 -0.41 -30.49
CA PRO A 32 -57.88 -1.14 -29.26
C PRO A 32 -57.80 -2.65 -29.47
N GLY A 33 -56.84 -3.30 -28.81
CA GLY A 33 -56.81 -4.76 -28.75
C GLY A 33 -55.49 -5.33 -28.22
N THR A 34 -55.55 -5.83 -26.98
CA THR A 34 -54.59 -6.72 -26.29
C THR A 34 -53.41 -6.12 -25.50
N THR A 35 -53.44 -6.49 -24.21
CA THR A 35 -52.41 -6.63 -23.18
C THR A 35 -51.60 -5.40 -22.73
N SER A 36 -51.55 -5.24 -21.41
CA SER A 36 -50.86 -4.22 -20.63
C SER A 36 -49.55 -3.70 -21.23
N ALA A 37 -49.44 -2.40 -21.40
CA ALA A 37 -48.17 -1.69 -21.49
C ALA A 37 -48.08 -0.70 -20.32
N SER A 38 -47.35 -1.06 -19.27
CA SER A 38 -46.77 -0.08 -18.36
C SER A 38 -45.61 0.57 -19.09
N ALA A 39 -45.73 1.85 -19.44
CA ALA A 39 -44.56 2.67 -19.71
C ALA A 39 -43.86 2.94 -18.37
N ILE A 40 -42.91 2.10 -18.00
CA ILE A 40 -41.94 2.45 -16.96
C ILE A 40 -40.92 3.36 -17.65
N LEU A 41 -41.02 4.65 -17.37
CA LEU A 41 -39.95 5.62 -17.61
C LEU A 41 -38.82 5.29 -16.63
N THR A 42 -37.84 4.52 -17.08
CA THR A 42 -36.54 4.40 -16.42
C THR A 42 -35.47 4.84 -17.41
N THR A 43 -35.27 6.14 -17.53
CA THR A 43 -33.92 6.63 -17.84
C THR A 43 -33.22 6.77 -16.50
N GLU A 44 -32.46 5.74 -16.11
CA GLU A 44 -31.43 5.89 -15.09
C GLU A 44 -30.59 7.13 -15.45
N PRO A 45 -30.25 8.01 -14.48
CA PRO A 45 -29.37 9.13 -14.77
C PRO A 45 -28.05 8.57 -15.30
N THR A 46 -27.67 8.97 -16.51
CA THR A 46 -26.36 8.63 -17.09
C THR A 46 -25.29 9.18 -16.16
N VAL A 47 -24.69 8.32 -15.35
CA VAL A 47 -23.58 8.70 -14.47
C VAL A 47 -22.37 8.98 -15.34
N MET A 48 -21.97 10.25 -15.41
CA MET A 48 -20.69 10.63 -16.00
C MET A 48 -19.58 10.42 -14.95
N SER A 49 -18.47 9.78 -15.33
CA SER A 49 -17.29 9.55 -14.51
C SER A 49 -16.01 9.67 -15.34
N VAL A 50 -15.05 10.45 -14.86
CA VAL A 50 -13.72 10.60 -15.47
C VAL A 50 -12.66 10.39 -14.41
N THR A 51 -11.58 9.70 -14.76
CA THR A 51 -10.39 9.56 -13.93
C THR A 51 -9.31 10.49 -14.43
N VAL A 52 -8.74 11.28 -13.52
CA VAL A 52 -7.63 12.21 -13.80
C VAL A 52 -6.45 11.93 -12.88
N PRO A 53 -5.20 12.16 -13.33
CA PRO A 53 -4.03 12.04 -12.48
C PRO A 53 -3.99 13.18 -11.46
N THR A 54 -3.96 12.85 -10.17
CA THR A 54 -3.96 13.84 -9.08
C THR A 54 -2.57 14.35 -8.71
N SER A 55 -1.53 13.58 -9.05
CA SER A 55 -0.14 14.01 -8.88
C SER A 55 0.78 13.33 -9.89
N VAL A 56 1.79 14.07 -10.36
CA VAL A 56 2.80 13.56 -11.27
C VAL A 56 4.20 13.85 -10.73
N LEU A 57 5.07 12.82 -10.73
CA LEU A 57 6.46 12.90 -10.29
C LEU A 57 7.39 13.10 -11.48
N ILE A 58 8.21 14.16 -11.43
CA ILE A 58 9.29 14.43 -12.40
C ILE A 58 10.63 14.37 -11.67
N TYR A 59 11.61 13.71 -12.30
CA TYR A 59 12.95 13.52 -11.75
C TYR A 59 13.98 14.26 -12.59
N VAL A 60 15.01 14.79 -11.92
CA VAL A 60 16.21 15.33 -12.58
C VAL A 60 17.41 14.54 -12.06
N ASP A 61 18.16 13.95 -12.98
CA ASP A 61 19.35 13.17 -12.64
C ASP A 61 20.58 14.04 -12.37
N GLN A 62 21.74 13.40 -12.15
CA GLN A 62 22.94 14.14 -11.80
C GLN A 62 23.51 14.98 -12.95
N GLN A 63 23.22 14.59 -14.18
CA GLN A 63 23.66 15.25 -15.41
C GLN A 63 22.69 16.34 -15.85
N GLY A 64 21.57 16.51 -15.14
CA GLY A 64 20.52 17.47 -15.48
C GLY A 64 19.53 16.94 -16.49
N ASN A 65 19.52 15.64 -16.78
CA ASN A 65 18.49 15.05 -17.63
C ASN A 65 17.19 14.95 -16.84
N VAL A 66 16.08 15.27 -17.51
CA VAL A 66 14.75 15.21 -16.93
C VAL A 66 14.06 13.92 -17.37
N THR A 67 13.55 13.16 -16.40
CA THR A 67 12.70 11.98 -16.65
C THR A 67 11.27 12.32 -16.30
N THR A 68 10.39 12.24 -17.30
CA THR A 68 8.94 12.36 -17.15
C THR A 68 8.29 10.97 -17.21
N PRO A 69 7.14 10.78 -16.54
CA PRO A 69 6.36 9.54 -16.65
C PRO A 69 5.67 9.46 -18.01
N THR A 70 5.56 8.25 -18.55
CA THR A 70 5.02 7.97 -19.89
C THR A 70 3.52 7.64 -19.90
N ASP A 71 2.95 7.29 -18.74
CA ASP A 71 1.62 6.70 -18.63
C ASP A 71 0.60 7.64 -17.97
N VAL A 72 0.72 8.95 -18.20
CA VAL A 72 -0.20 9.96 -17.66
C VAL A 72 -1.36 10.16 -18.62
N GLN A 73 -2.59 9.86 -18.19
CA GLN A 73 -3.78 9.89 -19.04
C GLN A 73 -5.03 10.34 -18.27
N ILE A 74 -5.99 10.94 -18.98
CA ILE A 74 -7.36 11.20 -18.51
C ILE A 74 -8.25 10.11 -19.09
N THR A 75 -8.99 9.36 -18.28
CA THR A 75 -9.84 8.25 -18.74
C THR A 75 -11.31 8.58 -18.56
N ASN A 76 -12.10 8.45 -19.62
CA ASN A 76 -13.55 8.57 -19.53
C ASN A 76 -14.15 7.20 -19.18
N ASN A 77 -14.70 7.06 -17.96
CA ASN A 77 -15.39 5.84 -17.52
C ASN A 77 -16.90 5.90 -17.77
N SER A 78 -17.38 6.94 -18.47
CA SER A 78 -18.78 7.13 -18.83
C SER A 78 -19.11 6.42 -20.14
N ALA A 79 -20.40 6.14 -20.39
CA ALA A 79 -20.86 5.66 -21.69
C ALA A 79 -20.90 6.78 -22.77
N ALA A 80 -21.12 8.03 -22.34
CA ALA A 80 -21.20 9.20 -23.23
C ALA A 80 -19.82 9.90 -23.40
N PRO A 81 -19.56 10.56 -24.54
CA PRO A 81 -18.33 11.32 -24.74
C PRO A 81 -18.19 12.51 -23.78
N VAL A 82 -16.94 12.83 -23.43
CA VAL A 82 -16.58 13.91 -22.52
C VAL A 82 -15.64 14.88 -23.21
N ILE A 83 -15.87 16.19 -23.06
CA ILE A 83 -14.93 17.23 -23.50
C ILE A 83 -14.22 17.83 -22.28
N VAL A 84 -12.89 17.93 -22.38
CA VAL A 84 -12.06 18.59 -21.38
C VAL A 84 -11.89 20.07 -21.76
N SER A 85 -12.64 20.96 -21.10
CA SER A 85 -12.65 22.39 -21.44
C SER A 85 -11.37 23.10 -21.06
N SER A 86 -10.73 22.66 -19.97
CA SER A 86 -9.51 23.27 -19.47
C SER A 86 -8.71 22.31 -18.60
N LEU A 87 -7.40 22.44 -18.70
CA LEU A 87 -6.41 21.82 -17.83
C LEU A 87 -5.56 22.92 -17.19
N ALA A 88 -5.45 22.88 -15.87
CA ALA A 88 -4.61 23.77 -15.09
C ALA A 88 -3.60 22.98 -14.26
N VAL A 89 -2.39 23.52 -14.12
CA VAL A 89 -1.33 22.94 -13.29
C VAL A 89 -1.06 23.85 -12.11
N THR A 90 -1.07 23.28 -10.91
CA THR A 90 -0.63 23.96 -9.70
C THR A 90 0.54 23.21 -9.08
N THR A 91 1.45 23.95 -8.45
CA THR A 91 2.62 23.39 -7.79
C THR A 91 2.43 23.43 -6.29
N GLU A 92 2.69 22.32 -5.59
CA GLU A 92 2.78 22.33 -4.12
C GLU A 92 4.11 22.94 -3.67
N ASP A 93 4.12 23.65 -2.53
CA ASP A 93 5.29 24.32 -1.91
C ASP A 93 5.71 25.69 -2.48
N GLY A 94 4.79 26.42 -3.14
CA GLY A 94 5.00 27.84 -3.50
C GLY A 94 6.04 28.06 -4.60
N TRP A 95 6.18 27.11 -5.52
CA TRP A 95 7.03 27.28 -6.69
C TRP A 95 6.38 28.27 -7.66
N THR A 96 7.12 29.29 -8.07
CA THR A 96 6.74 30.16 -9.18
C THR A 96 7.60 29.74 -10.37
N LEU A 97 7.00 29.11 -11.37
CA LEU A 97 7.70 28.76 -12.60
C LEU A 97 7.70 30.00 -13.47
N ASP A 98 8.84 30.68 -13.53
CA ASP A 98 9.04 31.84 -14.40
C ASP A 98 9.53 31.34 -15.76
N PRO A 99 8.73 31.46 -16.84
CA PRO A 99 9.12 31.02 -18.18
C PRO A 99 10.16 31.95 -18.84
N SER A 100 10.60 33.02 -18.17
CA SER A 100 11.32 34.11 -18.83
C SER A 100 12.41 34.80 -17.99
N SER A 101 13.61 34.22 -17.83
CA SER A 101 14.80 35.04 -17.49
C SER A 101 16.14 34.32 -17.57
N THR A 102 17.13 34.99 -18.17
CA THR A 102 18.56 34.62 -18.20
C THR A 102 19.36 35.46 -17.19
N ASP A 103 19.72 34.93 -16.01
CA ASP A 103 20.93 35.35 -15.28
C ASP A 103 21.34 34.35 -14.18
N TYR A 104 22.66 34.18 -13.94
CA TYR A 104 23.26 33.08 -13.19
C TYR A 104 24.00 33.55 -11.93
N ALA A 105 23.52 33.18 -10.72
CA ALA A 105 24.37 33.15 -9.52
C ALA A 105 23.80 32.33 -8.32
N HIS A 106 24.38 31.14 -8.10
CA HIS A 106 24.49 30.36 -6.85
C HIS A 106 23.48 29.23 -6.53
N TYR A 107 24.03 28.02 -6.41
CA TYR A 107 23.37 26.72 -6.59
C TYR A 107 22.50 26.19 -5.43
N LYS A 108 21.20 26.07 -5.72
CA LYS A 108 20.32 24.89 -5.52
C LYS A 108 19.69 24.62 -6.91
N VAL A 109 18.85 23.61 -7.12
CA VAL A 109 18.00 23.59 -8.34
C VAL A 109 17.14 24.86 -8.26
N ASP A 110 17.62 25.94 -8.86
CA ASP A 110 17.09 27.27 -8.58
C ASP A 110 15.75 27.39 -9.27
N LYS A 111 14.80 27.93 -8.52
CA LYS A 111 13.36 27.85 -8.71
C LYS A 111 12.85 28.68 -9.91
N LYS A 112 13.69 28.91 -10.91
CA LYS A 112 13.52 29.88 -12.02
C LYS A 112 13.94 29.36 -13.40
N ASN A 113 14.31 28.09 -13.55
CA ASN A 113 14.91 27.55 -14.79
C ASN A 113 14.34 26.19 -15.24
N PHE A 114 13.12 25.84 -14.82
CA PHE A 114 12.43 24.61 -15.20
C PHE A 114 11.34 24.93 -16.23
N SER A 115 11.33 24.24 -17.36
CA SER A 115 10.27 24.29 -18.35
C SER A 115 9.42 23.02 -18.31
N LEU A 116 8.12 23.15 -18.54
CA LEU A 116 7.18 22.05 -18.65
C LEU A 116 6.24 22.31 -19.82
N GLN A 117 5.94 21.27 -20.57
CA GLN A 117 4.87 21.27 -21.55
C GLN A 117 3.97 20.05 -21.36
N ILE A 118 2.68 20.26 -21.55
CA ILE A 118 1.67 19.20 -21.62
C ILE A 118 1.10 19.21 -23.03
N ASN A 119 1.26 18.12 -23.76
CA ASN A 119 0.90 18.02 -25.18
C ASN A 119 1.48 19.19 -26.00
N GLY A 120 2.71 19.61 -25.68
CA GLY A 120 3.43 20.70 -26.36
C GLY A 120 2.97 22.12 -25.99
N LYS A 121 2.01 22.29 -25.07
CA LYS A 121 1.52 23.60 -24.60
C LYS A 121 2.10 23.93 -23.22
N ASP A 122 2.36 25.21 -22.98
CA ASP A 122 2.78 25.72 -21.66
C ASP A 122 1.56 25.78 -20.71
N PRO A 123 1.51 24.94 -19.67
CA PRO A 123 0.38 24.91 -18.75
C PRO A 123 0.29 26.11 -17.80
N PHE A 124 1.30 27.00 -17.80
CA PHE A 124 1.33 28.21 -16.95
C PHE A 124 0.93 29.47 -17.72
N SER A 125 0.82 29.39 -19.05
CA SER A 125 0.38 30.49 -19.90
C SER A 125 -1.14 30.73 -19.87
N GLY A 126 -1.89 29.86 -19.19
CA GLY A 126 -3.34 29.88 -19.08
C GLY A 126 -3.94 28.47 -19.13
N ALA A 127 -5.27 28.38 -19.13
CA ALA A 127 -5.96 27.11 -19.25
C ALA A 127 -5.69 26.44 -20.61
N ILE A 128 -5.31 25.16 -20.61
CA ILE A 128 -5.16 24.39 -21.85
C ILE A 128 -6.51 23.79 -22.22
N ALA A 129 -7.12 24.29 -23.31
CA ALA A 129 -8.35 23.73 -23.86
C ALA A 129 -8.09 22.49 -24.74
N PHE A 130 -9.00 21.51 -24.63
CA PHE A 130 -9.06 20.31 -25.47
C PHE A 130 -10.46 20.18 -26.08
N ASP A 131 -10.57 20.44 -27.38
CA ASP A 131 -11.88 20.45 -28.06
C ASP A 131 -12.26 19.08 -28.63
N THR A 132 -11.46 18.05 -28.36
CA THR A 132 -11.70 16.69 -28.86
C THR A 132 -12.41 15.85 -27.79
N PRO A 133 -13.60 15.29 -28.09
CA PRO A 133 -14.29 14.40 -27.17
C PRO A 133 -13.48 13.13 -26.89
N ILE A 134 -13.43 12.72 -25.62
CA ILE A 134 -12.97 11.41 -25.18
C ILE A 134 -14.17 10.47 -25.19
N ASN A 135 -14.22 9.50 -26.09
CA ASN A 135 -15.36 8.58 -26.15
C ASN A 135 -15.42 7.68 -24.91
N GLY A 136 -16.54 6.99 -24.72
CA GLY A 136 -16.73 6.15 -23.54
C GLY A 136 -15.69 5.03 -23.46
N ASN A 137 -15.09 4.86 -22.28
CA ASN A 137 -13.98 3.94 -21.99
C ASN A 137 -12.69 4.21 -22.76
N GLU A 138 -12.54 5.38 -23.39
CA GLU A 138 -11.28 5.82 -24.00
C GLU A 138 -10.48 6.71 -23.04
N SER A 139 -9.20 6.91 -23.37
CA SER A 139 -8.27 7.72 -22.61
C SER A 139 -7.61 8.78 -23.49
N LEU A 140 -7.48 9.99 -22.95
CA LEU A 140 -6.68 11.07 -23.51
C LEU A 140 -5.27 11.01 -22.88
N PRO A 141 -4.23 10.63 -23.64
CA PRO A 141 -2.86 10.67 -23.15
C PRO A 141 -2.37 12.12 -22.99
N LEU A 142 -1.65 12.36 -21.89
CA LEU A 142 -0.96 13.61 -21.60
C LEU A 142 0.55 13.39 -21.80
N ALA A 143 1.07 13.80 -22.95
CA ALA A 143 2.49 13.80 -23.23
C ALA A 143 3.18 14.91 -22.43
N LEU A 144 4.01 14.50 -21.48
CA LEU A 144 4.77 15.40 -20.62
C LEU A 144 6.19 15.52 -21.12
N SER A 145 6.59 16.75 -21.45
CA SER A 145 8.00 17.09 -21.66
C SER A 145 8.41 18.16 -20.68
N ALA A 146 9.62 18.03 -20.14
CA ALA A 146 10.17 18.98 -19.19
C ALA A 146 11.65 19.14 -19.43
N GLY A 147 12.16 20.33 -19.12
CA GLY A 147 13.55 20.69 -19.33
C GLY A 147 14.09 21.51 -18.17
N VAL A 148 15.41 21.45 -18.00
CA VAL A 148 16.16 22.38 -17.15
C VAL A 148 17.18 23.10 -18.03
N ALA A 149 17.35 24.40 -17.80
CA ALA A 149 18.37 25.18 -18.50
C ALA A 149 19.78 24.60 -18.23
N PRO A 150 20.73 24.68 -19.18
CA PRO A 150 22.07 24.14 -19.02
C PRO A 150 22.77 24.65 -17.76
N GLN A 151 23.18 23.73 -16.88
CA GLN A 151 23.87 24.06 -15.62
C GLN A 151 25.38 23.84 -15.76
N LYS A 152 26.19 24.70 -15.14
CA LYS A 152 27.67 24.56 -15.11
C LYS A 152 28.16 23.50 -14.10
N THR A 153 27.31 23.01 -13.22
CA THR A 153 27.62 21.91 -12.28
C THR A 153 26.50 20.87 -12.25
N ALA A 154 26.89 19.61 -12.05
CA ALA A 154 25.98 18.48 -11.88
C ALA A 154 24.95 18.74 -10.76
N ILE A 155 23.69 18.43 -11.04
CA ILE A 155 22.62 18.45 -10.04
C ILE A 155 22.82 17.18 -9.18
N ASN A 156 22.44 17.18 -7.90
CA ASN A 156 22.29 15.90 -7.18
C ASN A 156 20.87 15.41 -7.42
N ALA A 157 20.68 14.13 -7.77
CA ALA A 157 19.36 13.58 -8.07
C ALA A 157 18.34 14.01 -7.01
N SER A 158 17.35 14.80 -7.42
CA SER A 158 16.43 15.49 -6.50
C SER A 158 15.01 15.44 -7.03
N LYS A 159 14.05 15.21 -6.14
CA LYS A 159 12.63 15.45 -6.43
C LYS A 159 12.41 16.96 -6.51
N ILE A 160 11.90 17.44 -7.64
CA ILE A 160 11.73 18.87 -7.90
C ILE A 160 10.36 19.43 -7.50
N GLY A 161 9.34 18.58 -7.29
CA GLY A 161 8.02 19.03 -6.81
C GLY A 161 6.93 17.97 -6.96
N ASN A 162 5.70 18.33 -6.56
CA ASN A 162 4.46 17.66 -6.95
C ASN A 162 3.69 18.61 -7.87
N MET A 163 3.10 18.07 -8.94
CA MET A 163 2.18 18.82 -9.80
C MET A 163 0.78 18.31 -9.57
N LEU A 164 -0.12 19.21 -9.16
CA LEU A 164 -1.55 18.95 -9.10
C LEU A 164 -2.17 19.39 -10.41
N ILE A 165 -2.93 18.48 -11.02
CA ILE A 165 -3.59 18.69 -12.30
C ILE A 165 -5.10 18.85 -12.03
N THR A 166 -5.65 20.00 -12.40
CA THR A 166 -7.09 20.26 -12.34
C THR A 166 -7.66 20.23 -13.75
N VAL A 167 -8.78 19.53 -13.92
CA VAL A 167 -9.45 19.35 -15.21
C VAL A 167 -10.89 19.82 -15.07
N ASP A 168 -11.28 20.79 -15.89
CA ASP A 168 -12.69 21.13 -16.07
C ASP A 168 -13.22 20.37 -17.28
N TRP A 169 -14.42 19.83 -17.16
CA TRP A 169 -15.04 18.98 -18.17
C TRP A 169 -16.55 19.18 -18.20
N TYR A 170 -17.14 18.94 -19.36
CA TYR A 170 -18.59 18.93 -19.53
C TYR A 170 -19.02 17.80 -20.47
N GLY A 171 -20.28 17.38 -20.34
CA GLY A 171 -20.84 16.33 -21.17
C GLY A 171 -21.08 16.83 -22.59
N ALA A 172 -20.55 16.12 -23.59
CA ALA A 172 -20.90 16.35 -24.98
C ALA A 172 -22.23 15.64 -25.29
N THR A 173 -23.16 16.31 -25.96
CA THR A 173 -24.34 15.64 -26.51
C THR A 173 -23.94 14.90 -27.80
N ALA A 174 -24.61 13.79 -28.10
CA ALA A 174 -24.26 12.89 -29.21
C ALA A 174 -24.36 13.51 -30.63
N ASP A 175 -24.72 14.79 -30.74
CA ASP A 175 -24.87 15.54 -32.00
C ASP A 175 -23.70 16.52 -32.28
N ASP A 176 -22.77 16.68 -31.33
CA ASP A 176 -21.66 17.63 -31.46
C ASP A 176 -20.45 17.00 -32.20
N THR A 177 -20.61 16.80 -33.50
CA THR A 177 -19.53 16.36 -34.42
C THR A 177 -18.98 17.50 -35.29
N SER A 178 -19.49 18.72 -35.13
CA SER A 178 -18.97 19.92 -35.77
C SER A 178 -18.14 20.71 -34.78
N GLY A 179 -16.81 20.70 -34.91
CA GLY A 179 -15.88 21.38 -34.01
C GLY A 179 -15.98 22.92 -34.00
N ASP A 180 -17.12 23.46 -33.60
CA ASP A 180 -17.38 24.89 -33.38
C ASP A 180 -18.16 25.05 -32.07
N VAL A 181 -17.42 25.11 -30.95
CA VAL A 181 -18.00 25.51 -29.65
C VAL A 181 -17.86 27.03 -29.54
N THR A 182 -18.64 27.77 -30.32
CA THR A 182 -18.86 29.19 -30.08
C THR A 182 -20.30 29.45 -29.64
N GLY A 183 -20.48 29.68 -28.34
CA GLY A 183 -21.67 30.38 -27.82
C GLY A 183 -22.76 29.54 -27.17
N GLY A 184 -22.43 28.83 -26.09
CA GLY A 184 -23.42 28.38 -25.11
C GLY A 184 -23.39 29.28 -23.87
N THR A 185 -24.42 30.10 -23.67
CA THR A 185 -24.52 31.05 -22.54
C THR A 185 -24.47 30.32 -21.20
N ALA A 186 -23.58 30.79 -20.33
CA ALA A 186 -23.28 30.23 -19.01
C ALA A 186 -24.52 30.09 -18.12
N GLY A 187 -24.93 28.85 -17.88
CA GLY A 187 -25.64 28.42 -16.67
C GLY A 187 -24.65 27.84 -15.65
N GLY A 188 -23.53 28.53 -15.43
CA GLY A 188 -22.52 28.10 -14.47
C GLY A 188 -23.01 28.40 -13.06
N THR A 189 -23.52 27.41 -12.35
CA THR A 189 -23.31 27.40 -10.90
C THR A 189 -21.82 27.19 -10.71
N THR A 190 -21.09 28.26 -10.34
CA THR A 190 -19.79 28.10 -9.69
C THR A 190 -20.04 27.31 -8.42
N GLU A 191 -20.02 25.99 -8.51
CA GLU A 191 -19.78 25.17 -7.36
C GLU A 191 -18.31 25.41 -7.02
N THR A 192 -18.08 26.26 -6.02
CA THR A 192 -16.81 26.25 -5.30
C THR A 192 -16.48 24.78 -5.05
N PRO A 193 -15.27 24.31 -5.45
CA PRO A 193 -14.84 22.98 -5.13
C PRO A 193 -15.17 22.75 -3.67
N VAL A 194 -16.00 21.76 -3.38
CA VAL A 194 -16.01 21.23 -2.03
C VAL A 194 -14.62 20.63 -1.89
N GLU A 195 -13.69 21.44 -1.36
CA GLU A 195 -12.47 20.92 -0.78
C GLU A 195 -12.96 19.96 0.29
N THR A 196 -13.12 18.69 -0.07
CA THR A 196 -13.02 17.62 0.91
C THR A 196 -11.69 17.91 1.58
N PRO A 197 -11.67 18.27 2.88
CA PRO A 197 -10.42 18.54 3.56
C PRO A 197 -9.50 17.38 3.23
N ILE A 198 -8.30 17.68 2.71
CA ILE A 198 -7.28 16.66 2.52
C ILE A 198 -7.14 16.00 3.88
N GLU A 199 -7.72 14.80 4.05
CA GLU A 199 -7.52 14.04 5.26
C GLU A 199 -6.04 13.72 5.27
N THR A 200 -5.28 14.51 6.04
CA THR A 200 -3.99 14.04 6.53
C THR A 200 -4.25 12.65 7.06
N PRO A 201 -3.51 11.60 6.61
CA PRO A 201 -3.71 10.24 7.07
C PRO A 201 -3.87 10.26 8.58
N SER A 202 -5.10 10.03 9.03
CA SER A 202 -5.42 10.15 10.43
C SER A 202 -5.03 8.83 11.05
N TYR A 203 -3.81 8.79 11.57
CA TYR A 203 -3.36 7.63 12.33
C TYR A 203 -4.07 7.62 13.69
N PRO A 204 -4.25 6.43 14.29
CA PRO A 204 -4.74 6.35 15.65
C PRO A 204 -3.95 7.27 16.59
N ALA A 205 -4.64 7.87 17.56
CA ALA A 205 -4.02 8.81 18.48
C ALA A 205 -2.75 8.22 19.13
N GLY A 206 -1.66 8.99 19.08
CA GLY A 206 -0.36 8.59 19.64
C GLY A 206 0.65 8.05 18.63
N TYR A 207 0.23 7.66 17.42
CA TYR A 207 1.16 7.29 16.35
C TYR A 207 1.82 8.52 15.72
N VAL A 208 3.13 8.42 15.48
CA VAL A 208 3.94 9.48 14.87
C VAL A 208 4.54 8.97 13.57
N LEU A 209 4.36 9.71 12.47
CA LEU A 209 5.05 9.45 11.21
C LEU A 209 6.55 9.69 11.40
N ALA A 210 7.34 8.62 11.29
CA ALA A 210 8.79 8.71 11.37
C ALA A 210 9.35 9.45 10.15
N THR A 211 10.42 10.20 10.38
CA THR A 211 11.14 10.98 9.38
C THR A 211 12.51 10.37 9.10
N ASP A 212 13.21 10.86 8.08
CA ASP A 212 14.57 10.41 7.76
C ASP A 212 15.57 10.50 8.93
N ALA A 213 15.34 11.42 9.87
CA ALA A 213 16.17 11.58 11.06
C ALA A 213 15.97 10.45 12.09
N ASP A 214 14.83 9.75 12.03
CA ASP A 214 14.49 8.66 12.94
C ASP A 214 15.06 7.32 12.47
N PHE A 215 15.81 7.29 11.37
CA PHE A 215 16.45 6.08 10.85
C PHE A 215 17.94 6.30 10.64
N SER A 216 18.75 5.35 11.10
CA SER A 216 20.13 5.17 10.65
C SER A 216 20.17 4.32 9.37
N GLY A 217 21.36 4.13 8.79
CA GLY A 217 21.52 3.45 7.50
C GLY A 217 21.25 4.36 6.30
N THR A 218 21.65 3.91 5.11
CA THR A 218 21.62 4.69 3.87
C THR A 218 21.04 3.91 2.67
N ALA A 219 20.67 2.65 2.87
CA ALA A 219 20.18 1.76 1.82
C ALA A 219 19.03 0.88 2.33
N ASP A 220 18.23 0.38 1.39
CA ASP A 220 17.12 -0.51 1.67
C ASP A 220 17.58 -1.80 2.38
N GLY A 221 16.79 -2.28 3.34
CA GLY A 221 17.17 -3.35 4.28
C GLY A 221 18.20 -2.97 5.34
N GLY A 222 18.88 -1.83 5.20
CA GLY A 222 19.84 -1.28 6.15
C GLY A 222 19.26 -0.28 7.15
N PHE A 223 18.00 0.14 6.99
CA PHE A 223 17.38 1.11 7.88
C PHE A 223 17.14 0.53 9.28
N ARG A 224 17.59 1.24 10.32
CA ARG A 224 17.34 0.90 11.73
C ARG A 224 16.75 2.11 12.42
N TYR A 225 15.64 1.93 13.10
CA TYR A 225 14.93 2.99 13.81
C TYR A 225 15.76 3.46 15.02
N THR A 226 16.07 4.76 15.04
CA THR A 226 16.79 5.48 16.09
C THR A 226 15.95 6.57 16.73
N GLY A 227 14.69 6.74 16.29
CA GLY A 227 13.75 7.68 16.87
C GLY A 227 13.30 7.29 18.28
N THR A 228 12.60 8.21 18.94
CA THR A 228 12.17 8.06 20.35
C THR A 228 10.68 7.73 20.50
N SER A 229 9.87 7.87 19.45
CA SER A 229 8.43 7.59 19.51
C SER A 229 8.16 6.12 19.78
N SER A 230 7.25 5.84 20.71
CA SER A 230 6.80 4.48 21.04
C SER A 230 5.79 3.92 20.04
N TYR A 231 5.10 4.77 19.28
CA TYR A 231 4.14 4.35 18.26
C TYR A 231 4.52 5.04 16.96
N VAL A 232 4.83 4.23 15.94
CA VAL A 232 5.55 4.69 14.75
C VAL A 232 4.75 4.34 13.51
N VAL A 233 4.62 5.31 12.60
CA VAL A 233 4.23 5.04 11.21
C VAL A 233 5.49 5.04 10.37
N ILE A 234 5.75 3.96 9.65
CA ILE A 234 6.91 3.85 8.78
C ILE A 234 6.58 4.54 7.45
N PRO A 235 7.41 5.48 6.96
CA PRO A 235 7.23 6.04 5.63
C PRO A 235 7.64 5.03 4.54
N ASP A 236 7.01 5.13 3.37
CA ASP A 236 7.34 4.28 2.21
C ASP A 236 8.74 4.54 1.64
N VAL A 237 9.28 5.73 1.87
CA VAL A 237 10.59 6.20 1.41
C VAL A 237 11.36 6.76 2.60
N ILE A 238 12.60 6.28 2.80
CA ILE A 238 13.51 6.77 3.83
C ILE A 238 14.78 7.26 3.14
N LYS A 239 15.17 8.51 3.38
CA LYS A 239 16.37 9.16 2.80
C LYS A 239 16.42 9.08 1.27
N GLY A 240 15.26 9.21 0.63
CA GLY A 240 15.12 9.11 -0.82
C GLY A 240 15.13 7.68 -1.38
N VAL A 241 15.26 6.65 -0.54
CA VAL A 241 15.27 5.24 -0.95
C VAL A 241 13.89 4.62 -0.69
N GLN A 242 13.32 3.99 -1.70
CA GLN A 242 12.08 3.20 -1.56
C GLN A 242 12.35 2.02 -0.63
N VAL A 243 11.53 1.86 0.41
CA VAL A 243 11.70 0.77 1.36
C VAL A 243 10.99 -0.48 0.84
N THR A 244 11.74 -1.58 0.71
CA THR A 244 11.20 -2.92 0.37
C THR A 244 11.52 -3.95 1.46
N SER A 245 12.33 -3.59 2.45
CA SER A 245 12.69 -4.44 3.58
C SER A 245 12.59 -3.72 4.92
N TYR A 246 11.89 -4.36 5.86
CA TYR A 246 11.85 -4.01 7.28
C TYR A 246 12.78 -4.89 8.12
N GLY A 247 13.71 -5.59 7.48
CA GLY A 247 14.65 -6.47 8.15
C GLY A 247 15.37 -5.76 9.30
N SER A 248 15.24 -6.27 10.52
CA SER A 248 15.82 -5.68 11.75
C SER A 248 15.48 -4.20 12.03
N MET A 249 14.45 -3.62 11.40
CA MET A 249 14.19 -2.19 11.47
C MET A 249 13.95 -1.68 12.90
N PHE A 250 13.27 -2.47 13.73
CA PHE A 250 12.96 -2.16 15.14
C PHE A 250 13.66 -3.11 16.12
N ALA A 251 14.77 -3.74 15.70
CA ALA A 251 15.53 -4.63 16.56
C ALA A 251 16.11 -3.87 17.77
N ASN A 252 16.01 -4.45 18.96
CA ASN A 252 16.46 -3.90 20.24
C ASN A 252 15.87 -2.53 20.58
N THR A 253 14.68 -2.21 20.06
CA THR A 253 13.96 -0.97 20.38
C THR A 253 12.95 -1.18 21.52
N ALA A 254 12.33 -0.09 21.97
CA ALA A 254 11.20 -0.10 22.90
C ALA A 254 9.88 0.31 22.22
N VAL A 255 9.79 0.16 20.87
CA VAL A 255 8.58 0.50 20.14
C VAL A 255 7.42 -0.40 20.58
N LYS A 256 6.26 0.21 20.83
CA LYS A 256 5.02 -0.41 21.33
C LYS A 256 3.99 -0.61 20.23
N GLY A 257 4.10 0.11 19.12
CA GLY A 257 3.27 -0.17 17.96
C GLY A 257 3.79 0.43 16.67
N VAL A 258 3.47 -0.24 15.56
CA VAL A 258 3.96 0.11 14.24
C VAL A 258 2.84 -0.01 13.21
N ILE A 259 2.69 1.04 12.40
CA ILE A 259 1.78 1.09 11.25
C ILE A 259 2.60 1.25 9.97
N SER A 260 2.23 0.49 8.95
CA SER A 260 2.67 0.72 7.58
C SER A 260 1.69 0.14 6.57
N THR A 261 1.38 0.92 5.54
CA THR A 261 0.57 0.51 4.38
C THR A 261 1.42 0.17 3.16
N ASN A 262 2.76 0.27 3.25
CA ASN A 262 3.67 0.11 2.12
C ASN A 262 3.48 -1.27 1.44
N PRO A 263 3.02 -1.32 0.18
CA PRO A 263 2.75 -2.59 -0.50
C PRO A 263 4.03 -3.28 -1.00
N ASN A 264 5.18 -2.61 -0.97
CA ASN A 264 6.43 -3.11 -1.57
C ASN A 264 7.28 -3.96 -0.62
N ILE A 265 6.78 -4.23 0.60
CA ILE A 265 7.58 -4.93 1.60
C ILE A 265 7.62 -6.42 1.30
N THR A 266 8.85 -6.94 1.15
CA THR A 266 9.13 -8.34 0.86
C THR A 266 9.83 -9.07 2.02
N ASN A 267 10.47 -8.34 2.92
CA ASN A 267 11.28 -8.89 4.01
C ASN A 267 10.94 -8.24 5.35
N MET A 268 10.52 -9.04 6.33
CA MET A 268 10.29 -8.63 7.73
C MET A 268 11.15 -9.43 8.72
N ALA A 269 12.24 -10.05 8.25
CA ALA A 269 13.10 -10.88 9.08
C ALA A 269 13.69 -10.07 10.24
N SER A 270 13.61 -10.60 11.46
CA SER A 270 14.14 -9.97 12.67
C SER A 270 13.61 -8.56 12.96
N MET A 271 12.49 -8.12 12.36
CA MET A 271 12.01 -6.74 12.45
C MET A 271 11.91 -6.22 13.89
N PHE A 272 11.48 -7.06 14.83
CA PHE A 272 11.37 -6.75 16.27
C PHE A 272 12.28 -7.63 17.14
N TYR A 273 13.38 -8.13 16.58
CA TYR A 273 14.34 -8.94 17.34
C TYR A 273 14.77 -8.21 18.63
N GLY A 274 14.64 -8.84 19.79
CA GLY A 274 15.04 -8.25 21.08
C GLY A 274 14.23 -7.01 21.48
N ASN A 275 13.04 -6.78 20.91
CA ASN A 275 12.20 -5.64 21.30
C ASN A 275 11.84 -5.71 22.80
N THR A 276 12.01 -4.60 23.50
CA THR A 276 11.91 -4.52 24.96
C THR A 276 10.54 -4.08 25.47
N ALA A 277 9.61 -3.72 24.58
CA ALA A 277 8.28 -3.29 24.98
C ALA A 277 7.48 -4.45 25.59
N ARG A 278 6.65 -4.17 26.60
CA ARG A 278 5.75 -5.16 27.22
C ARG A 278 4.54 -5.50 26.36
N THR A 279 4.17 -4.61 25.43
CA THR A 279 3.07 -4.77 24.49
C THR A 279 3.52 -4.32 23.11
N LEU A 280 3.10 -5.02 22.06
CA LEU A 280 3.37 -4.66 20.68
C LEU A 280 2.09 -4.71 19.84
N THR A 281 1.72 -3.61 19.19
CA THR A 281 0.51 -3.53 18.34
C THR A 281 0.87 -3.20 16.90
N LEU A 282 0.43 -4.01 15.95
CA LEU A 282 0.84 -3.94 14.55
C LEU A 282 -0.35 -3.74 13.62
N SER A 283 -0.14 -2.91 12.61
CA SER A 283 -0.98 -2.83 11.42
C SER A 283 -0.06 -2.67 10.21
N LEU A 284 0.23 -3.78 9.56
CA LEU A 284 1.25 -3.84 8.52
C LEU A 284 0.65 -4.46 7.25
N ASN A 285 0.98 -3.90 6.10
CA ASN A 285 0.74 -4.59 4.82
C ASN A 285 1.78 -5.71 4.63
N THR A 286 1.32 -6.97 4.65
CA THR A 286 2.18 -8.16 4.52
C THR A 286 1.94 -8.95 3.23
N ALA A 287 1.12 -8.46 2.30
CA ALA A 287 0.68 -9.20 1.12
C ALA A 287 1.83 -9.66 0.18
N ASN A 288 2.98 -8.99 0.24
CA ASN A 288 4.17 -9.30 -0.57
C ASN A 288 5.34 -9.85 0.25
N VAL A 289 5.17 -10.06 1.57
CA VAL A 289 6.23 -10.53 2.45
C VAL A 289 6.51 -12.00 2.18
N THR A 290 7.78 -12.32 1.94
CA THR A 290 8.24 -13.70 1.67
C THR A 290 8.99 -14.31 2.85
N THR A 291 9.47 -13.50 3.80
CA THR A 291 10.15 -13.99 5.01
C THR A 291 9.76 -13.18 6.26
N MET A 292 9.45 -13.91 7.33
CA MET A 292 9.18 -13.41 8.68
C MET A 292 10.10 -14.09 9.71
N ALA A 293 11.24 -14.64 9.25
CA ALA A 293 12.20 -15.33 10.10
C ALA A 293 12.62 -14.46 11.28
N ALA A 294 12.57 -15.01 12.50
CA ALA A 294 12.95 -14.35 13.74
C ALA A 294 12.25 -12.99 14.02
N MET A 295 11.11 -12.69 13.37
CA MET A 295 10.46 -11.37 13.44
C MET A 295 10.23 -10.87 14.89
N PHE A 296 9.85 -11.75 15.80
CA PHE A 296 9.61 -11.45 17.22
C PHE A 296 10.59 -12.15 18.17
N LYS A 297 11.68 -12.73 17.66
CA LYS A 297 12.64 -13.47 18.48
C LYS A 297 13.16 -12.58 19.63
N GLU A 298 13.23 -13.13 20.84
CA GLU A 298 13.68 -12.44 22.05
C GLU A 298 12.86 -11.20 22.43
N THR A 299 11.63 -11.06 21.92
CA THR A 299 10.74 -9.96 22.31
C THR A 299 10.24 -10.12 23.75
N SER A 300 10.33 -9.03 24.52
CA SER A 300 9.88 -8.92 25.91
C SER A 300 8.37 -8.71 26.08
N ALA A 301 7.64 -8.60 24.96
CA ALA A 301 6.21 -8.39 24.95
C ALA A 301 5.47 -9.62 25.49
N THR A 302 4.56 -9.38 26.42
CA THR A 302 3.66 -10.41 26.95
C THR A 302 2.39 -10.53 26.10
N THR A 303 2.10 -9.50 25.31
CA THR A 303 0.96 -9.40 24.39
C THR A 303 1.42 -8.79 23.07
N ILE A 304 1.10 -9.47 21.96
CA ILE A 304 1.34 -8.99 20.60
C ILE A 304 0.01 -8.97 19.87
N SER A 305 -0.44 -7.79 19.47
CA SER A 305 -1.61 -7.60 18.60
C SER A 305 -1.14 -7.54 17.16
N LEU A 306 -1.31 -8.66 16.42
CA LEU A 306 -0.75 -8.83 15.07
C LEU A 306 -1.54 -8.09 13.98
N GLY A 307 -2.78 -7.68 14.24
CA GLY A 307 -3.68 -7.18 13.21
C GLY A 307 -3.99 -8.24 12.15
N THR A 308 -4.43 -7.81 10.96
CA THR A 308 -4.61 -8.71 9.81
C THR A 308 -3.30 -8.88 9.08
N MET A 309 -2.67 -10.06 9.17
CA MET A 309 -1.49 -10.40 8.39
C MET A 309 -1.85 -11.40 7.29
N ASP A 310 -1.61 -11.01 6.05
CA ASP A 310 -1.53 -11.97 4.93
C ASP A 310 -0.17 -12.67 4.96
N THR A 311 -0.19 -13.99 5.15
CA THR A 311 1.00 -14.84 5.21
C THR A 311 1.14 -15.75 3.99
N GLY A 312 0.26 -15.61 2.99
CA GLY A 312 0.14 -16.52 1.85
C GLY A 312 1.38 -16.61 0.96
N LYS A 313 2.29 -15.63 1.02
CA LYS A 313 3.58 -15.65 0.28
C LYS A 313 4.79 -15.96 1.16
N VAL A 314 4.61 -16.12 2.46
CA VAL A 314 5.72 -16.35 3.39
C VAL A 314 6.25 -17.78 3.23
N THR A 315 7.55 -17.92 3.00
CA THR A 315 8.24 -19.21 2.86
C THR A 315 9.08 -19.56 4.08
N ASN A 316 9.43 -18.58 4.92
CA ASN A 316 10.27 -18.77 6.10
C ASN A 316 9.68 -18.09 7.35
N MET A 317 9.39 -18.89 8.37
CA MET A 317 8.92 -18.47 9.71
C MET A 317 9.83 -19.02 10.82
N SER A 318 11.07 -19.43 10.50
CA SER A 318 11.98 -19.99 11.50
C SER A 318 12.26 -18.99 12.61
N GLN A 319 12.32 -19.47 13.84
CA GLN A 319 12.54 -18.69 15.06
C GLN A 319 11.57 -17.51 15.31
N MET A 320 10.46 -17.40 14.56
CA MET A 320 9.62 -16.19 14.56
C MET A 320 9.17 -15.75 15.96
N PHE A 321 8.84 -16.69 16.85
CA PHE A 321 8.45 -16.47 18.23
C PHE A 321 9.41 -17.17 19.23
N SER A 322 10.68 -17.33 18.86
CA SER A 322 11.68 -17.93 19.74
C SER A 322 12.03 -16.99 20.91
N THR A 323 12.12 -17.53 22.13
CA THR A 323 12.48 -16.79 23.35
C THR A 323 11.54 -15.60 23.62
N THR A 324 10.27 -15.69 23.21
CA THR A 324 9.28 -14.64 23.46
C THR A 324 8.65 -14.75 24.84
N GLN A 325 8.29 -13.62 25.44
CA GLN A 325 7.53 -13.56 26.70
C GLN A 325 6.01 -13.61 26.54
N VAL A 326 5.51 -13.77 25.30
CA VAL A 326 4.08 -13.81 24.99
C VAL A 326 3.39 -14.96 25.73
N LYS A 327 2.20 -14.72 26.28
CA LYS A 327 1.45 -15.73 27.05
C LYS A 327 0.47 -16.53 26.21
N SER A 328 -0.14 -15.87 25.22
CA SER A 328 -1.06 -16.50 24.28
C SER A 328 -0.89 -15.91 22.89
N LEU A 329 -1.02 -16.77 21.88
CA LEU A 329 -1.09 -16.36 20.47
C LEU A 329 -2.26 -17.06 19.79
N ASP A 330 -3.10 -16.27 19.15
CA ASP A 330 -4.09 -16.75 18.19
C ASP A 330 -3.61 -16.39 16.79
N LEU A 331 -3.30 -17.41 15.99
CA LEU A 331 -2.80 -17.25 14.62
C LEU A 331 -3.88 -17.63 13.59
N THR A 332 -5.15 -17.61 13.98
CA THR A 332 -6.30 -17.80 13.08
C THR A 332 -6.18 -16.92 11.84
N GLY A 333 -6.46 -17.49 10.67
CA GLY A 333 -6.37 -16.80 9.37
C GLY A 333 -5.00 -16.84 8.71
N TRP A 334 -3.96 -17.35 9.36
CA TRP A 334 -2.64 -17.50 8.74
C TRP A 334 -2.65 -18.61 7.68
N ASN A 335 -2.16 -18.29 6.48
CA ASN A 335 -1.97 -19.24 5.39
C ASN A 335 -0.49 -19.66 5.32
N THR A 336 -0.18 -20.86 5.81
CA THR A 336 1.19 -21.38 5.85
C THR A 336 1.51 -22.36 4.72
N SER A 337 0.67 -22.46 3.69
CA SER A 337 0.80 -23.48 2.62
C SER A 337 2.13 -23.39 1.85
N LEU A 338 2.74 -22.20 1.79
CA LEU A 338 4.03 -21.97 1.15
C LEU A 338 5.24 -22.01 2.11
N VAL A 339 5.02 -22.13 3.42
CA VAL A 339 6.11 -22.16 4.39
C VAL A 339 6.94 -23.45 4.22
N ARG A 340 8.26 -23.30 4.21
CA ARG A 340 9.25 -24.39 4.08
C ARG A 340 10.02 -24.62 5.37
N ASP A 341 10.19 -23.58 6.18
CA ASP A 341 10.96 -23.60 7.42
C ASP A 341 10.18 -22.99 8.59
N MET A 342 9.94 -23.81 9.61
CA MET A 342 9.37 -23.46 10.92
C MET A 342 10.31 -23.89 12.07
N GLY A 343 11.59 -24.14 11.78
CA GLY A 343 12.57 -24.54 12.77
C GLY A 343 12.65 -23.54 13.92
N GLN A 344 12.67 -24.06 15.15
CA GLN A 344 12.74 -23.26 16.38
C GLN A 344 11.65 -22.18 16.53
N MET A 345 10.53 -22.23 15.78
CA MET A 345 9.56 -21.13 15.72
C MET A 345 9.04 -20.69 17.11
N PHE A 346 8.88 -21.60 18.06
CA PHE A 346 8.46 -21.35 19.44
C PHE A 346 9.47 -21.85 20.47
N ALA A 347 10.73 -22.07 20.08
CA ALA A 347 11.77 -22.52 21.00
C ALA A 347 11.96 -21.49 22.13
N TYR A 348 11.98 -21.94 23.38
CA TYR A 348 12.05 -21.12 24.60
C TYR A 348 10.88 -20.13 24.78
N SER A 349 9.76 -20.33 24.09
CA SER A 349 8.59 -19.46 24.23
C SER A 349 7.91 -19.64 25.60
N SER A 350 7.52 -18.52 26.21
CA SER A 350 6.73 -18.47 27.44
C SER A 350 5.22 -18.69 27.22
N ALA A 351 4.80 -19.00 25.99
CA ALA A 351 3.39 -19.17 25.65
C ALA A 351 2.81 -20.42 26.32
N THR A 352 1.63 -20.25 26.93
CA THR A 352 0.87 -21.34 27.57
C THR A 352 -0.39 -21.68 26.80
N SER A 353 -0.74 -20.89 25.78
CA SER A 353 -1.89 -21.12 24.88
C SER A 353 -1.53 -20.70 23.46
N LEU A 354 -1.68 -21.61 22.50
CA LEU A 354 -1.42 -21.36 21.08
C LEU A 354 -2.57 -21.92 20.25
N ILE A 355 -3.10 -21.12 19.32
CA ILE A 355 -4.03 -21.56 18.28
C ILE A 355 -3.27 -21.56 16.95
N LEU A 356 -3.04 -22.76 16.40
CA LEU A 356 -2.14 -22.99 15.27
C LEU A 356 -2.89 -23.59 14.06
N PRO A 357 -3.49 -22.77 13.17
CA PRO A 357 -4.24 -23.25 12.01
C PRO A 357 -3.31 -23.59 10.81
N PHE A 358 -2.14 -24.14 11.08
CA PHE A 358 -1.10 -24.27 10.07
C PHE A 358 -1.34 -25.46 9.14
N SER A 359 -1.21 -25.23 7.84
CA SER A 359 -0.99 -26.28 6.86
C SER A 359 0.51 -26.47 6.68
N THR A 360 1.06 -27.62 7.12
CA THR A 360 2.51 -27.89 7.12
C THR A 360 2.95 -28.89 6.05
N SER A 361 2.09 -29.20 5.08
CA SER A 361 2.36 -30.21 4.01
C SER A 361 3.57 -29.90 3.11
N SER A 362 4.00 -28.64 3.10
CA SER A 362 5.20 -28.18 2.40
C SER A 362 6.40 -27.91 3.30
N VAL A 363 6.25 -28.00 4.62
CA VAL A 363 7.32 -27.71 5.57
C VAL A 363 8.32 -28.85 5.57
N THR A 364 9.60 -28.50 5.46
CA THR A 364 10.72 -29.45 5.45
C THR A 364 11.52 -29.41 6.75
N ASN A 365 11.43 -28.31 7.50
CA ASN A 365 12.12 -28.15 8.78
C ASN A 365 11.15 -27.70 9.89
N MET A 366 10.99 -28.54 10.92
CA MET A 366 10.32 -28.25 12.20
C MET A 366 11.23 -28.63 13.38
N ALA A 367 12.55 -28.73 13.15
CA ALA A 367 13.48 -29.10 14.20
C ALA A 367 13.40 -28.09 15.35
N GLN A 368 13.36 -28.58 16.58
CA GLN A 368 13.32 -27.77 17.80
C GLN A 368 12.15 -26.77 17.88
N MET A 369 11.06 -26.96 17.12
CA MET A 369 9.98 -25.97 17.04
C MET A 369 9.42 -25.54 18.42
N PHE A 370 9.34 -26.45 19.38
CA PHE A 370 8.88 -26.21 20.75
C PHE A 370 9.95 -26.54 21.82
N TYR A 371 11.23 -26.54 21.44
CA TYR A 371 12.34 -26.82 22.35
C TYR A 371 12.29 -25.89 23.58
N PHE A 372 12.29 -26.42 24.80
CA PHE A 372 12.14 -25.63 26.05
C PHE A 372 10.86 -24.74 26.14
N ALA A 373 9.84 -24.97 25.29
CA ALA A 373 8.61 -24.19 25.34
C ALA A 373 7.78 -24.50 26.59
N GLN A 374 7.03 -23.49 27.09
CA GLN A 374 6.23 -23.61 28.32
C GLN A 374 4.80 -24.14 28.08
N ILE A 375 4.45 -24.50 26.85
CA ILE A 375 3.12 -25.00 26.50
C ILE A 375 2.95 -26.47 26.93
N THR A 376 1.86 -26.76 27.65
CA THR A 376 1.59 -28.10 28.21
C THR A 376 0.77 -28.99 27.28
N THR A 377 -0.14 -28.40 26.50
CA THR A 377 -0.98 -29.12 25.52
C THR A 377 -0.83 -28.48 24.16
N LEU A 378 -0.46 -29.28 23.16
CA LEU A 378 -0.33 -28.85 21.76
C LEU A 378 -1.37 -29.54 20.89
N ASP A 379 -2.16 -28.75 20.18
CA ASP A 379 -3.02 -29.24 19.10
C ASP A 379 -2.29 -29.09 17.77
N LEU A 380 -1.78 -30.20 17.25
CA LEU A 380 -1.11 -30.33 15.96
C LEU A 380 -1.95 -31.19 14.99
N SER A 381 -3.26 -31.30 15.20
CA SER A 381 -4.17 -32.10 14.36
C SER A 381 -4.24 -31.62 12.91
N THR A 382 -3.80 -30.39 12.63
CA THR A 382 -3.68 -29.82 11.29
C THR A 382 -2.31 -30.06 10.63
N PHE A 383 -1.31 -30.50 11.40
CA PHE A 383 0.06 -30.60 10.95
C PHE A 383 0.29 -31.89 10.16
N ASP A 384 0.77 -31.73 8.94
CA ASP A 384 1.43 -32.78 8.18
C ASP A 384 2.92 -32.78 8.53
N VAL A 385 3.38 -33.81 9.25
CA VAL A 385 4.80 -33.94 9.62
C VAL A 385 5.53 -34.91 8.70
N SER A 386 4.90 -35.48 7.67
CA SER A 386 5.47 -36.56 6.86
C SER A 386 6.82 -36.21 6.22
N LYS A 387 6.98 -34.98 5.70
CA LYS A 387 8.21 -34.50 5.03
C LYS A 387 9.19 -33.78 5.95
N ALA A 388 8.73 -33.26 7.08
CA ALA A 388 9.53 -32.38 7.90
C ALA A 388 10.55 -33.13 8.77
N ALA A 389 11.72 -32.53 8.96
CA ALA A 389 12.62 -32.87 10.06
C ALA A 389 12.01 -32.38 11.38
N VAL A 390 11.79 -33.29 12.34
CA VAL A 390 11.14 -33.01 13.64
C VAL A 390 12.08 -33.27 14.83
N ASN A 391 13.39 -33.24 14.59
CA ASN A 391 14.39 -33.53 15.61
C ASN A 391 14.25 -32.56 16.80
N MET A 392 14.28 -33.10 18.01
CA MET A 392 14.25 -32.32 19.25
C MET A 392 13.05 -31.34 19.39
N MET A 393 11.95 -31.60 18.66
CA MET A 393 10.79 -30.71 18.59
C MET A 393 10.21 -30.35 19.97
N PHE A 394 10.17 -31.29 20.91
CA PHE A 394 9.62 -31.11 22.26
C PHE A 394 10.65 -31.31 23.38
N ASP A 395 11.95 -31.36 23.07
CA ASP A 395 12.98 -31.60 24.09
C ASP A 395 12.93 -30.50 25.16
N ASN A 396 12.86 -30.92 26.43
CA ASN A 396 12.74 -30.05 27.61
C ASN A 396 11.52 -29.10 27.59
N ALA A 397 10.55 -29.31 26.70
CA ALA A 397 9.29 -28.58 26.74
C ALA A 397 8.47 -29.00 27.96
N ALA A 398 7.61 -28.12 28.44
CA ALA A 398 6.59 -28.43 29.45
C ALA A 398 5.42 -29.26 28.89
N THR A 399 5.49 -29.63 27.60
CA THR A 399 4.44 -30.36 26.89
C THR A 399 4.26 -31.75 27.49
N THR A 400 3.02 -32.11 27.79
CA THR A 400 2.63 -33.44 28.26
C THR A 400 1.63 -34.11 27.33
N THR A 401 0.87 -33.32 26.56
CA THR A 401 -0.15 -33.81 25.62
C THR A 401 0.05 -33.19 24.23
N VAL A 402 0.05 -34.03 23.20
CA VAL A 402 0.09 -33.61 21.79
C VAL A 402 -1.01 -34.32 21.03
N TYR A 403 -1.85 -33.56 20.33
CA TYR A 403 -2.82 -34.09 19.37
C TYR A 403 -2.21 -34.05 17.97
N ALA A 404 -2.10 -35.19 17.31
CA ALA A 404 -1.54 -35.33 15.97
C ALA A 404 -2.64 -35.65 14.94
N ARG A 405 -2.39 -35.33 13.68
CA ARG A 405 -3.34 -35.52 12.57
C ARG A 405 -3.63 -36.99 12.24
N THR A 406 -2.60 -37.85 12.23
CA THR A 406 -2.73 -39.27 11.86
C THR A 406 -1.87 -40.17 12.74
N GLN A 407 -2.13 -41.48 12.72
CA GLN A 407 -1.32 -42.44 13.44
C GLN A 407 0.14 -42.49 12.94
N ALA A 408 0.38 -42.23 11.65
CA ALA A 408 1.74 -42.12 11.11
C ALA A 408 2.48 -40.90 11.66
N ASP A 409 1.77 -39.78 11.82
CA ASP A 409 2.28 -38.57 12.45
C ASP A 409 2.61 -38.84 13.93
N VAL A 410 1.76 -39.58 14.66
CA VAL A 410 2.04 -40.05 16.04
C VAL A 410 3.34 -40.85 16.07
N THR A 411 3.49 -41.87 15.22
CA THR A 411 4.70 -42.71 15.18
C THR A 411 5.94 -41.88 14.93
N LYS A 412 5.91 -40.96 13.94
CA LYS A 412 7.06 -40.12 13.60
C LYS A 412 7.43 -39.16 14.74
N LEU A 413 6.45 -38.52 15.37
CA LEU A 413 6.69 -37.63 16.49
C LEU A 413 7.23 -38.40 17.70
N SER A 414 6.66 -39.58 18.01
CA SER A 414 7.07 -40.40 19.15
C SER A 414 8.47 -41.01 19.02
N ALA A 415 9.04 -41.10 17.80
CA ALA A 415 10.32 -41.76 17.55
C ALA A 415 11.50 -41.15 18.35
N TYR A 416 11.36 -39.91 18.81
CA TYR A 416 12.39 -39.17 19.56
C TYR A 416 12.09 -39.09 21.06
N TYR A 417 10.94 -39.60 21.53
CA TYR A 417 10.43 -39.36 22.88
C TYR A 417 9.96 -40.63 23.59
N SER A 418 10.19 -40.67 24.90
CA SER A 418 9.61 -41.71 25.76
C SER A 418 8.14 -41.41 26.05
N PRO A 419 7.23 -42.41 25.97
CA PRO A 419 5.80 -42.22 26.23
C PRO A 419 5.49 -41.83 27.69
N TYR A 420 6.45 -41.99 28.60
CA TYR A 420 6.33 -41.56 29.99
C TYR A 420 6.50 -40.05 30.18
N VAL A 421 6.94 -39.33 29.15
CA VAL A 421 7.19 -37.88 29.19
C VAL A 421 6.12 -37.10 28.42
N ILE A 422 5.68 -37.63 27.27
CA ILE A 422 4.67 -37.00 26.42
C ILE A 422 3.67 -38.07 25.93
N THR A 423 2.38 -37.75 26.05
CA THR A 423 1.30 -38.50 25.40
C THR A 423 0.99 -37.88 24.04
N ILE A 424 1.15 -38.65 22.96
CA ILE A 424 0.81 -38.22 21.59
C ILE A 424 -0.33 -39.10 21.07
N THR A 425 -1.47 -38.50 20.74
CA THR A 425 -2.67 -39.23 20.27
C THR A 425 -3.27 -38.57 19.03
N VAL A 426 -4.04 -39.34 18.26
CA VAL A 426 -4.77 -38.80 17.10
C VAL A 426 -6.00 -38.00 17.58
N LYS A 427 -6.29 -36.88 16.93
CA LYS A 427 -7.50 -36.08 17.14
C LYS A 427 -8.16 -35.74 15.80
#